data_AF-A0A2M9CYT9-F1
#
_entry.id   AF-A0A2M9CYT9-F1
#
_cell.length_a   1.000
_cell.length_b   1.000
_cell.length_c   1.000
_cell.angle_alpha   90.00
_cell.angle_beta   90.00
_cell.angle_gamma   90.00
#
_symmetry.space_group_name_H-M   'P 1'
#
loop_
_entity.id
_entity.type
_entity.pdbx_description
1 polymer ?
#
loop_
_entity_poly.entity_id
_entity_poly.type
_entity_poly.pdbx_seq_one_letter_code
_entity_poly.pdbx_strand_id
1 'polypeptide(L)'
;MSGMGATRADDGADPRDVTRRRRAVLAVVVAATVVVGGVGVVEGVRGDRWSHPADDGVAAAVPLADGADPLRDESASRADRPAVASTPGGTSAPSAAPTQTPAQTPTKYPTNAATPTPEPGSGLTGTRVVEALDGTLEVVPGSTRATGDGDVRTVRVEVEKGLPVDPEVFADAVLTTLDDPRGWGASDGVTFARTDGDADYRVVLASPGTVDDLCAPLDTGGDLSCGTGTSAVLNFRRWVTGAPDFDGDVVTYRHYLVNHEVGHLLGHGHVHCAGDGELADVMVQQSISTEGCRPNGWPDP
;
A
#
# COMPACT_ATOMS: atom_id res chain seq x y z
N MET A 1 -76.96 -43.97 -8.93
CA MET A 1 -76.09 -45.14 -9.15
C MET A 1 -75.25 -45.31 -7.91
N SER A 2 -75.39 -46.48 -7.28
CA SER A 2 -74.91 -46.83 -5.93
C SER A 2 -73.56 -47.58 -5.96
N GLY A 3 -72.90 -47.66 -4.80
CA GLY A 3 -71.98 -48.75 -4.42
C GLY A 3 -70.51 -48.32 -4.31
N MET A 4 -69.82 -48.31 -3.16
CA MET A 4 -69.44 -49.37 -2.18
C MET A 4 -68.00 -49.89 -2.39
N GLY A 5 -67.23 -49.97 -1.29
CA GLY A 5 -66.09 -50.88 -1.06
C GLY A 5 -64.70 -50.28 -1.35
N ALA A 6 -63.77 -50.01 -0.43
CA ALA A 6 -63.18 -50.74 0.70
C ALA A 6 -61.91 -51.58 0.35
N THR A 7 -60.84 -51.28 1.11
CA THR A 7 -59.74 -52.14 1.63
C THR A 7 -58.40 -52.36 0.91
N ARG A 8 -57.35 -52.26 1.77
CA ARG A 8 -56.00 -52.88 1.83
C ARG A 8 -54.95 -52.43 0.81
N ALA A 9 -53.83 -51.83 1.23
CA ALA A 9 -52.68 -52.36 2.01
C ALA A 9 -51.72 -53.17 1.13
N ASP A 10 -50.52 -52.62 0.92
CA ASP A 10 -49.32 -53.41 0.60
C ASP A 10 -48.16 -52.90 1.45
N ASP A 11 -47.64 -53.85 2.23
CA ASP A 11 -46.47 -53.80 3.10
C ASP A 11 -45.17 -53.98 2.29
N GLY A 12 -44.07 -53.50 2.88
CA GLY A 12 -42.86 -54.34 3.00
C GLY A 12 -41.74 -54.17 1.98
N ALA A 13 -40.56 -53.86 2.51
CA ALA A 13 -39.28 -53.62 1.84
C ALA A 13 -38.56 -54.89 1.34
N ASP A 14 -37.58 -54.72 0.43
CA ASP A 14 -36.25 -55.35 0.53
C ASP A 14 -35.20 -54.61 -0.34
N PRO A 15 -34.10 -54.09 0.24
CA PRO A 15 -32.99 -53.48 -0.49
C PRO A 15 -31.94 -54.54 -0.86
N ARG A 16 -31.82 -54.87 -2.16
CA ARG A 16 -30.63 -55.56 -2.68
C ARG A 16 -30.18 -55.04 -4.05
N ASP A 17 -28.90 -54.68 -4.07
CA ASP A 17 -27.92 -54.87 -5.15
C ASP A 17 -27.75 -53.77 -6.21
N VAL A 18 -26.75 -52.90 -6.02
CA VAL A 18 -25.68 -52.70 -7.01
C VAL A 18 -24.36 -52.40 -6.27
N THR A 19 -23.45 -53.36 -6.30
CA THR A 19 -22.06 -53.25 -5.86
C THR A 19 -21.11 -52.82 -7.00
N ARG A 20 -19.95 -52.23 -6.62
CA ARG A 20 -18.70 -51.88 -7.36
C ARG A 20 -18.53 -50.40 -7.69
N ARG A 21 -17.36 -49.75 -7.48
CA ARG A 21 -16.02 -50.15 -7.02
C ARG A 21 -15.27 -48.86 -6.65
N ARG A 22 -14.77 -48.73 -5.41
CA ARG A 22 -13.77 -47.73 -5.03
C ARG A 22 -12.38 -48.34 -5.22
N ARG A 23 -11.50 -47.71 -6.00
CA ARG A 23 -10.08 -48.07 -6.11
C ARG A 23 -9.30 -47.31 -5.05
N ALA A 24 -8.84 -48.00 -4.02
CA ALA A 24 -7.79 -47.53 -3.12
C ALA A 24 -6.44 -47.97 -3.68
N VAL A 25 -5.52 -47.03 -3.86
CA VAL A 25 -4.13 -47.29 -4.22
C VAL A 25 -3.34 -47.39 -2.92
N LEU A 26 -2.87 -48.61 -2.60
CA LEU A 26 -1.90 -48.86 -1.54
C LEU A 26 -0.50 -48.64 -2.13
N ALA A 27 0.22 -47.64 -1.65
CA ALA A 27 1.65 -47.48 -1.93
C ALA A 27 2.44 -48.36 -0.94
N VAL A 28 3.21 -49.30 -1.48
CA VAL A 28 4.16 -50.14 -0.73
C VAL A 28 5.48 -49.39 -0.62
N VAL A 29 5.93 -49.09 0.60
CA VAL A 29 7.28 -48.59 0.86
C VAL A 29 8.17 -49.77 1.21
N VAL A 30 9.16 -50.05 0.35
CA VAL A 30 10.25 -50.99 0.60
C VAL A 30 11.42 -50.19 1.18
N ALA A 31 11.78 -50.46 2.44
CA ALA A 31 13.00 -49.93 3.03
C ALA A 31 14.18 -50.85 2.69
N ALA A 32 15.16 -50.34 1.94
CA ALA A 32 16.44 -51.00 1.69
C ALA A 32 17.53 -50.27 2.47
N THR A 33 18.09 -50.94 3.48
CA THR A 33 19.30 -50.57 4.19
C THR A 33 20.53 -50.97 3.36
N VAL A 34 21.44 -50.04 3.13
CA VAL A 34 22.81 -50.33 2.70
C VAL A 34 23.78 -49.69 3.69
N VAL A 35 24.61 -50.54 4.30
CA VAL A 35 25.77 -50.18 5.13
C VAL A 35 27.00 -50.74 4.45
N VAL A 36 27.96 -49.89 4.06
CA VAL A 36 29.43 -50.07 3.95
C VAL A 36 29.98 -48.62 3.78
N GLY A 37 31.00 -48.07 4.44
CA GLY A 37 32.16 -48.57 5.19
C GLY A 37 33.45 -47.96 4.60
N GLY A 38 34.32 -47.31 5.40
CA GLY A 38 35.72 -46.97 5.01
C GLY A 38 36.16 -45.51 5.29
N VAL A 39 36.71 -45.16 6.47
CA VAL A 39 38.16 -45.09 6.86
C VAL A 39 38.85 -43.75 6.52
N GLY A 40 39.38 -43.06 7.55
CA GLY A 40 40.34 -41.95 7.42
C GLY A 40 40.62 -41.21 8.73
N VAL A 41 41.84 -41.34 9.24
CA VAL A 41 42.39 -40.99 10.57
C VAL A 41 42.76 -39.51 10.72
N VAL A 42 42.67 -38.92 11.93
CA VAL A 42 43.77 -38.16 12.59
C VAL A 42 43.49 -37.95 14.10
N GLU A 43 44.46 -38.35 14.92
CA GLU A 43 44.61 -38.06 16.35
C GLU A 43 45.24 -36.67 16.62
N GLY A 44 44.98 -36.12 17.81
CA GLY A 44 45.71 -35.03 18.46
C GLY A 44 45.02 -33.67 18.29
N VAL A 45 44.67 -32.91 19.32
CA VAL A 45 45.44 -32.52 20.52
C VAL A 45 44.48 -32.14 21.66
N ARG A 46 44.87 -32.48 22.90
CA ARG A 46 44.30 -31.97 24.15
C ARG A 46 44.90 -30.61 24.50
N GLY A 47 44.08 -29.73 25.08
CA GLY A 47 44.47 -28.50 25.78
C GLY A 47 43.66 -27.31 25.26
N ASP A 48 43.03 -26.44 26.05
CA ASP A 48 43.04 -26.26 27.50
C ASP A 48 41.73 -25.58 27.93
N ARG A 49 41.38 -25.85 29.19
CA ARG A 49 40.37 -25.14 29.97
C ARG A 49 40.59 -23.62 29.89
N TRP A 50 39.55 -22.88 29.53
CA TRP A 50 39.29 -21.57 30.13
C TRP A 50 37.85 -21.52 30.65
N SER A 51 37.76 -21.51 31.97
CA SER A 51 36.55 -21.26 32.73
C SER A 51 36.16 -19.78 32.58
N HIS A 52 34.90 -19.49 32.30
CA HIS A 52 34.33 -18.17 32.56
C HIS A 52 33.87 -18.11 34.02
N PRO A 53 34.31 -17.13 34.83
CA PRO A 53 33.65 -16.84 36.09
C PRO A 53 32.36 -16.06 35.83
N ALA A 54 31.31 -16.45 36.55
CA ALA A 54 30.26 -15.53 36.97
C ALA A 54 30.84 -14.58 38.00
N ASP A 55 30.35 -13.33 38.04
CA ASP A 55 30.15 -12.56 39.28
C ASP A 55 29.28 -11.33 39.01
N ASP A 56 28.66 -10.89 40.10
CA ASP A 56 27.42 -10.14 40.21
C ASP A 56 27.53 -8.62 39.97
N GLY A 57 26.35 -8.00 39.83
CA GLY A 57 26.15 -6.61 39.40
C GLY A 57 26.47 -5.52 40.42
N VAL A 58 26.38 -4.27 39.96
CA VAL A 58 25.81 -3.12 40.71
C VAL A 58 25.15 -2.16 39.72
N ALA A 59 23.96 -1.71 40.08
CA ALA A 59 23.08 -0.80 39.37
C ALA A 59 23.61 0.63 39.23
N ALA A 60 23.24 1.31 38.14
CA ALA A 60 23.05 2.75 38.11
C ALA A 60 21.92 3.10 37.12
N ALA A 61 20.88 3.73 37.66
CA ALA A 61 19.74 4.25 36.92
C ALA A 61 20.14 5.49 36.09
N VAL A 62 19.57 5.62 34.89
CA VAL A 62 19.62 6.84 34.07
C VAL A 62 18.17 7.21 33.71
N PRO A 63 17.73 8.46 33.90
CA PRO A 63 16.32 8.80 33.87
C PRO A 63 15.74 8.93 32.46
N LEU A 64 14.44 8.66 32.37
CA LEU A 64 13.54 8.99 31.27
C LEU A 64 13.52 10.52 31.05
N ALA A 65 13.62 10.94 29.79
CA ALA A 65 13.27 12.29 29.36
C ALA A 65 12.24 12.19 28.23
N ASP A 66 11.02 12.60 28.57
CA ASP A 66 9.94 12.96 27.66
C ASP A 66 10.39 14.11 26.74
N GLY A 67 10.24 13.94 25.43
CA GLY A 67 10.45 14.97 24.43
C GLY A 67 9.15 15.27 23.70
N ALA A 68 8.33 16.14 24.29
CA ALA A 68 7.19 16.77 23.65
C ALA A 68 7.63 18.00 22.83
N ASP A 69 6.96 18.16 21.69
CA ASP A 69 6.93 19.28 20.75
C ASP A 69 6.83 20.67 21.43
N PRO A 70 7.50 21.70 20.88
CA PRO A 70 6.77 22.95 20.73
C PRO A 70 7.12 23.74 19.46
N LEU A 71 6.13 23.93 18.58
CA LEU A 71 6.02 25.16 17.77
C LEU A 71 4.75 25.92 18.18
N ARG A 72 4.96 26.98 18.97
CA ARG A 72 3.99 28.07 19.16
C ARG A 72 4.67 29.40 18.87
N ASP A 73 4.06 30.09 17.89
CA ASP A 73 3.82 31.53 17.73
C ASP A 73 4.57 32.49 18.67
N GLU A 74 5.34 33.41 18.10
CA GLU A 74 5.38 34.78 18.64
C GLU A 74 5.63 35.83 17.54
N SER A 75 4.61 36.63 17.30
CA SER A 75 4.70 37.93 16.64
C SER A 75 4.86 39.05 17.68
N ALA A 76 5.67 40.06 17.31
CA ALA A 76 5.78 41.43 17.86
C ALA A 76 6.73 41.74 19.04
N SER A 77 7.79 42.52 18.77
CA SER A 77 7.88 43.93 19.19
C SER A 77 9.20 44.65 18.84
N ARG A 78 9.11 45.98 18.83
CA ARG A 78 10.03 47.03 18.35
C ARG A 78 11.27 47.33 19.23
N ALA A 79 12.16 48.09 18.59
CA ALA A 79 13.20 49.02 19.09
C ALA A 79 14.52 48.34 19.52
N ASP A 80 15.72 48.76 19.08
CA ASP A 80 16.25 50.12 19.10
C ASP A 80 17.40 50.32 18.07
N ARG A 81 17.63 51.57 17.65
CA ARG A 81 18.75 52.00 16.76
C ARG A 81 19.85 52.64 17.60
N PRO A 82 21.11 52.66 17.11
CA PRO A 82 21.65 53.91 16.56
C PRO A 82 22.48 53.66 15.28
N ALA A 83 22.26 54.35 14.15
CA ALA A 83 22.66 55.73 13.81
C ALA A 83 24.16 55.91 13.50
N VAL A 84 24.49 55.93 12.21
CA VAL A 84 25.55 56.77 11.62
C VAL A 84 25.05 57.32 10.27
N ALA A 85 25.12 58.64 10.14
CA ALA A 85 24.82 59.44 8.94
C ALA A 85 26.13 59.64 8.13
N SER A 86 26.18 59.83 6.80
CA SER A 86 25.73 61.00 6.01
C SER A 86 26.25 60.83 4.55
N THR A 87 25.41 60.74 3.49
CA THR A 87 24.97 61.77 2.48
C THR A 87 25.73 61.68 1.11
N PRO A 88 25.32 62.36 -0.02
CA PRO A 88 24.35 61.87 -1.02
C PRO A 88 24.77 62.02 -2.52
N GLY A 89 23.93 61.50 -3.41
CA GLY A 89 23.77 61.91 -4.82
C GLY A 89 23.00 60.81 -5.56
N GLY A 90 21.83 60.98 -6.18
CA GLY A 90 21.15 62.15 -6.71
C GLY A 90 20.77 61.82 -8.15
N THR A 91 19.50 61.45 -8.40
CA THR A 91 18.67 61.73 -9.59
C THR A 91 17.53 60.69 -9.72
N SER A 92 16.29 61.17 -9.69
CA SER A 92 15.06 60.42 -9.89
C SER A 92 14.45 60.71 -11.26
N ALA A 93 13.78 59.72 -11.86
CA ALA A 93 12.49 59.76 -12.60
C ALA A 93 12.43 58.70 -13.74
N PRO A 94 11.23 58.29 -14.25
CA PRO A 94 10.00 57.92 -13.54
C PRO A 94 9.34 56.60 -14.05
N SER A 95 8.41 56.10 -13.23
CA SER A 95 7.16 55.34 -13.50
C SER A 95 6.86 54.81 -14.92
N ALA A 96 6.57 53.50 -15.00
CA ALA A 96 5.51 52.96 -15.85
C ALA A 96 4.98 51.62 -15.28
N ALA A 97 3.71 51.61 -14.86
CA ALA A 97 2.94 50.40 -14.56
C ALA A 97 2.24 49.92 -15.84
N PRO A 98 2.05 48.60 -16.04
CA PRO A 98 1.03 48.10 -16.96
C PRO A 98 -0.10 47.37 -16.20
N THR A 99 -1.26 48.03 -16.25
CA THR A 99 -2.57 47.52 -16.67
C THR A 99 -3.05 46.15 -16.16
N GLN A 100 -4.04 46.20 -15.27
CA GLN A 100 -4.89 45.07 -14.85
C GLN A 100 -5.77 44.61 -16.02
N THR A 101 -5.71 43.33 -16.36
CA THR A 101 -6.64 42.65 -17.27
C THR A 101 -7.96 42.35 -16.51
N PRO A 102 -9.15 42.56 -17.11
CA PRO A 102 -10.41 42.35 -16.41
C PRO A 102 -10.66 40.88 -16.04
N ALA A 103 -11.13 40.66 -14.82
CA ALA A 103 -11.60 39.38 -14.30
C ALA A 103 -12.75 38.83 -15.16
N GLN A 104 -12.54 37.66 -15.76
CA GLN A 104 -13.61 36.92 -16.44
C GLN A 104 -14.46 36.21 -15.39
N THR A 105 -15.74 36.51 -15.39
CA THR A 105 -16.76 35.86 -14.54
C THR A 105 -16.84 34.37 -14.88
N PRO A 106 -16.97 33.44 -13.91
CA PRO A 106 -17.09 32.02 -14.21
C PRO A 106 -18.42 31.76 -14.91
N THR A 107 -18.36 31.44 -16.19
CA THR A 107 -19.50 30.87 -16.92
C THR A 107 -19.81 29.49 -16.36
N LYS A 108 -21.05 29.30 -15.88
CA LYS A 108 -21.61 28.00 -15.51
C LYS A 108 -21.34 26.99 -16.62
N TYR A 109 -20.56 25.95 -16.32
CA TYR A 109 -20.35 24.82 -17.22
C TYR A 109 -21.69 24.11 -17.47
N PRO A 110 -22.00 23.73 -18.72
CA PRO A 110 -23.15 22.89 -18.98
C PRO A 110 -22.91 21.49 -18.39
N THR A 111 -23.75 21.13 -17.41
CA THR A 111 -24.01 19.77 -16.96
C THR A 111 -24.42 18.92 -18.16
N ASN A 112 -23.47 18.15 -18.71
CA ASN A 112 -23.63 16.88 -19.43
C ASN A 112 -22.25 16.40 -19.90
N ALA A 113 -21.28 16.27 -18.99
CA ALA A 113 -20.14 15.41 -19.25
C ALA A 113 -20.61 13.98 -18.99
N ALA A 114 -20.63 13.14 -20.03
CA ALA A 114 -20.85 11.71 -19.84
C ALA A 114 -19.88 11.19 -18.77
N THR A 115 -20.38 10.35 -17.86
CA THR A 115 -19.55 9.70 -16.85
C THR A 115 -18.37 9.03 -17.56
N PRO A 116 -17.13 9.37 -17.21
CA PRO A 116 -15.99 8.80 -17.89
C PRO A 116 -16.04 7.28 -17.63
N THR A 117 -16.04 6.51 -18.73
CA THR A 117 -16.13 5.05 -18.69
C THR A 117 -14.70 4.47 -18.65
N PRO A 118 -14.45 3.34 -17.96
CA PRO A 118 -13.18 2.64 -18.05
C PRO A 118 -12.80 2.40 -19.52
N GLU A 119 -11.52 2.52 -19.85
CA GLU A 119 -11.03 2.25 -21.21
C GLU A 119 -11.33 0.80 -21.62
N PRO A 120 -11.66 0.52 -22.90
CA PRO A 120 -11.63 -0.84 -23.44
C PRO A 120 -10.20 -1.40 -23.32
N GLY A 121 -9.94 -2.16 -22.25
CA GLY A 121 -8.60 -2.54 -21.83
C GLY A 121 -8.60 -3.23 -20.48
N SER A 122 -7.65 -2.91 -19.60
CA SER A 122 -7.50 -3.57 -18.30
C SER A 122 -8.56 -3.22 -17.27
N GLY A 123 -9.40 -2.18 -17.50
CA GLY A 123 -10.34 -1.66 -16.49
C GLY A 123 -9.68 -0.85 -15.37
N LEU A 124 -8.34 -0.82 -15.28
CA LEU A 124 -7.60 -0.10 -14.23
C LEU A 124 -7.53 1.41 -14.44
N THR A 125 -7.86 1.90 -15.63
CA THR A 125 -7.80 3.33 -15.97
C THR A 125 -8.90 3.74 -16.92
N GLY A 126 -9.20 5.04 -16.92
CA GLY A 126 -10.03 5.69 -17.91
C GLY A 126 -9.22 6.40 -18.98
N THR A 127 -9.94 7.02 -19.93
CA THR A 127 -9.37 7.79 -21.05
C THR A 127 -8.68 9.10 -20.63
N ARG A 128 -8.87 9.54 -19.38
CA ARG A 128 -8.36 10.79 -18.83
C ARG A 128 -8.26 10.75 -17.31
N VAL A 129 -7.44 11.64 -16.77
CA VAL A 129 -7.42 11.97 -15.34
C VAL A 129 -8.67 12.81 -15.01
N VAL A 130 -9.35 12.43 -13.93
CA VAL A 130 -10.43 13.23 -13.34
C VAL A 130 -9.85 13.95 -12.12
N GLU A 131 -9.76 15.28 -12.21
CA GLU A 131 -9.03 16.11 -11.24
C GLU A 131 -9.75 16.28 -9.91
N ALA A 132 -11.07 16.30 -9.93
CA ALA A 132 -11.91 16.46 -8.75
C ALA A 132 -13.27 15.80 -8.94
N LEU A 133 -13.76 15.22 -7.85
CA LEU A 133 -15.09 14.63 -7.69
C LEU A 133 -15.69 15.16 -6.37
N ASP A 134 -16.75 14.53 -5.86
CA ASP A 134 -17.46 15.01 -4.66
C ASP A 134 -16.96 14.41 -3.34
N GLY A 135 -15.92 13.57 -3.38
CA GLY A 135 -15.36 12.91 -2.20
C GLY A 135 -16.12 11.66 -1.75
N THR A 136 -17.20 11.26 -2.43
CA THR A 136 -17.98 10.08 -2.03
C THR A 136 -17.20 8.80 -2.32
N LEU A 137 -16.80 8.08 -1.28
CA LEU A 137 -16.13 6.79 -1.39
C LEU A 137 -17.14 5.64 -1.37
N GLU A 138 -16.97 4.69 -2.30
CA GLU A 138 -17.74 3.45 -2.34
C GLU A 138 -16.82 2.28 -1.99
N VAL A 139 -17.26 1.45 -1.04
CA VAL A 139 -16.57 0.19 -0.71
C VAL A 139 -16.78 -0.80 -1.86
N VAL A 140 -15.69 -1.39 -2.33
CA VAL A 140 -15.76 -2.42 -3.37
C VAL A 140 -16.25 -3.74 -2.75
N PRO A 141 -17.42 -4.28 -3.16
CA PRO A 141 -17.99 -5.47 -2.55
C PRO A 141 -17.13 -6.73 -2.73
N GLY A 142 -17.15 -7.61 -1.73
CA GLY A 142 -16.50 -8.92 -1.78
C GLY A 142 -15.39 -9.12 -0.75
N SER A 143 -14.95 -10.37 -0.66
CA SER A 143 -13.95 -10.81 0.32
C SER A 143 -13.02 -11.87 -0.28
N THR A 144 -11.75 -11.85 0.10
CA THR A 144 -10.73 -12.82 -0.30
C THR A 144 -9.96 -13.25 0.94
N ARG A 145 -9.72 -14.56 1.10
CA ARG A 145 -8.89 -15.06 2.20
C ARG A 145 -7.42 -14.78 1.90
N ALA A 146 -6.66 -14.50 2.95
CA ALA A 146 -5.21 -14.54 2.89
C ALA A 146 -4.72 -15.88 2.34
N THR A 147 -3.66 -15.81 1.51
CA THR A 147 -3.08 -16.97 0.83
C THR A 147 -1.84 -17.50 1.54
N GLY A 148 -1.19 -16.70 2.38
CA GLY A 148 0.00 -17.07 3.14
C GLY A 148 -0.29 -17.53 4.57
N ASP A 149 0.73 -18.09 5.23
CA ASP A 149 0.70 -18.53 6.63
C ASP A 149 1.17 -17.44 7.63
N GLY A 150 1.39 -16.22 7.13
CA GLY A 150 1.88 -15.08 7.92
C GLY A 150 0.82 -14.42 8.80
N ASP A 151 1.21 -13.29 9.43
CA ASP A 151 0.29 -12.48 10.22
C ASP A 151 -0.76 -11.83 9.31
N VAL A 152 -2.03 -12.22 9.48
CA VAL A 152 -3.13 -11.76 8.63
C VAL A 152 -3.45 -10.29 8.91
N ARG A 153 -3.46 -9.48 7.85
CA ARG A 153 -3.94 -8.09 7.83
C ARG A 153 -5.15 -7.98 6.93
N THR A 154 -6.25 -7.45 7.45
CA THR A 154 -7.48 -7.24 6.68
C THR A 154 -7.43 -5.92 5.92
N VAL A 155 -7.79 -5.95 4.64
CA VAL A 155 -7.81 -4.79 3.73
C VAL A 155 -9.21 -4.57 3.20
N ARG A 156 -9.71 -3.35 3.34
CA ARG A 156 -10.89 -2.85 2.63
C ARG A 156 -10.46 -1.96 1.47
N VAL A 157 -11.00 -2.21 0.29
CA VAL A 157 -10.74 -1.39 -0.89
C VAL A 157 -11.91 -0.44 -1.12
N GLU A 158 -11.61 0.84 -1.35
CA GLU A 158 -12.60 1.88 -1.61
C GLU A 158 -12.20 2.68 -2.85
N VAL A 159 -13.18 3.07 -3.65
CA VAL A 159 -12.98 3.87 -4.86
C VAL A 159 -13.90 5.07 -4.81
N GLU A 160 -13.38 6.25 -5.14
CA GLU A 160 -14.21 7.43 -5.27
C GLU A 160 -15.20 7.30 -6.42
N LYS A 161 -16.48 7.55 -6.11
CA LYS A 161 -17.59 7.45 -7.05
C LYS A 161 -17.39 8.41 -8.23
N GLY A 162 -17.40 7.85 -9.44
CA GLY A 162 -17.28 8.62 -10.68
C GLY A 162 -15.87 8.62 -11.29
N LEU A 163 -14.90 7.99 -10.63
CA LEU A 163 -13.64 7.65 -11.27
C LEU A 163 -13.87 6.68 -12.43
N PRO A 164 -13.17 6.86 -13.57
CA PRO A 164 -13.31 5.97 -14.72
C PRO A 164 -12.44 4.72 -14.57
N VAL A 165 -12.71 3.96 -13.52
CA VAL A 165 -12.03 2.72 -13.17
C VAL A 165 -13.09 1.66 -12.89
N ASP A 166 -12.79 0.42 -13.18
CA ASP A 166 -13.57 -0.71 -12.69
C ASP A 166 -13.13 -1.00 -11.23
N PRO A 167 -14.01 -0.79 -10.23
CA PRO A 167 -13.61 -0.93 -8.83
C PRO A 167 -13.19 -2.35 -8.45
N GLU A 168 -13.79 -3.37 -9.08
CA GLU A 168 -13.50 -4.77 -8.81
C GLU A 168 -12.11 -5.14 -9.35
N VAL A 169 -11.80 -4.69 -10.56
CA VAL A 169 -10.47 -4.86 -11.16
C VAL A 169 -9.40 -4.10 -10.37
N PHE A 170 -9.71 -2.89 -9.87
CA PHE A 170 -8.79 -2.18 -8.98
C PHE A 170 -8.53 -2.95 -7.69
N ALA A 171 -9.57 -3.48 -7.04
CA ALA A 171 -9.41 -4.29 -5.84
C ALA A 171 -8.57 -5.55 -6.09
N ASP A 172 -8.77 -6.21 -7.23
CA ASP A 172 -7.94 -7.37 -7.62
C ASP A 172 -6.48 -6.97 -7.86
N ALA A 173 -6.21 -5.81 -8.45
CA ALA A 173 -4.85 -5.31 -8.64
C ALA A 173 -4.13 -4.97 -7.32
N VAL A 174 -4.86 -4.41 -6.35
CA VAL A 174 -4.35 -4.17 -5.00
C VAL A 174 -3.96 -5.49 -4.35
N LEU A 175 -4.87 -6.47 -4.32
CA LEU A 175 -4.61 -7.76 -3.68
C LEU A 175 -3.51 -8.55 -4.41
N THR A 176 -3.49 -8.51 -5.74
CA THR A 176 -2.41 -9.13 -6.55
C THR A 176 -1.05 -8.52 -6.20
N THR A 177 -0.98 -7.22 -5.94
CA THR A 177 0.27 -6.56 -5.54
C THR A 177 0.71 -6.99 -4.14
N LEU A 178 -0.23 -6.98 -3.19
CA LEU A 178 0.07 -7.25 -1.78
C LEU A 178 0.39 -8.73 -1.51
N ASP A 179 -0.24 -9.65 -2.23
CA ASP A 179 0.00 -11.09 -2.13
C ASP A 179 1.10 -11.59 -3.09
N ASP A 180 1.73 -10.72 -3.88
CA ASP A 180 2.85 -11.12 -4.73
C ASP A 180 4.00 -11.66 -3.86
N PRO A 181 4.71 -12.74 -4.27
CA PRO A 181 5.86 -13.27 -3.52
C PRO A 181 6.98 -12.27 -3.25
N ARG A 182 7.05 -11.18 -4.01
CA ARG A 182 8.00 -10.06 -3.82
C ARG A 182 7.48 -9.00 -2.83
N GLY A 183 6.20 -9.06 -2.46
CA GLY A 183 5.53 -8.10 -1.59
C GLY A 183 5.87 -8.28 -0.11
N TRP A 184 5.10 -7.60 0.75
CA TRP A 184 5.36 -7.52 2.19
C TRP A 184 5.35 -8.85 2.93
N GLY A 185 4.75 -9.90 2.35
CA GLY A 185 4.80 -11.23 2.98
C GLY A 185 6.20 -11.81 3.08
N ALA A 186 7.10 -11.50 2.14
CA ALA A 186 8.49 -11.94 2.21
C ALA A 186 9.32 -11.10 3.18
N SER A 187 9.09 -9.78 3.22
CA SER A 187 9.88 -8.83 4.02
C SER A 187 9.42 -8.80 5.50
N ASP A 188 8.11 -8.75 5.74
CA ASP A 188 7.51 -8.53 7.07
C ASP A 188 6.76 -9.76 7.63
N GLY A 189 6.62 -10.83 6.85
CA GLY A 189 5.89 -12.03 7.28
C GLY A 189 4.38 -11.81 7.43
N VAL A 190 3.81 -10.80 6.77
CA VAL A 190 2.36 -10.52 6.74
C VAL A 190 1.66 -11.21 5.57
N THR A 191 0.34 -11.36 5.65
CA THR A 191 -0.48 -11.80 4.52
C THR A 191 -1.81 -11.07 4.52
N PHE A 192 -2.40 -10.80 3.36
CA PHE A 192 -3.54 -9.90 3.27
C PHE A 192 -4.84 -10.63 2.98
N ALA A 193 -5.87 -10.33 3.76
CA ALA A 193 -7.24 -10.80 3.49
C ALA A 193 -8.11 -9.60 3.10
N ARG A 194 -8.85 -9.70 1.99
CA ARG A 194 -9.79 -8.67 1.58
C ARG A 194 -11.13 -8.84 2.29
N THR A 195 -11.72 -7.74 2.72
CA THR A 195 -13.09 -7.67 3.25
C THR A 195 -13.77 -6.38 2.80
N ASP A 196 -15.09 -6.41 2.65
CA ASP A 196 -15.94 -5.23 2.43
C ASP A 196 -16.55 -4.69 3.75
N GLY A 197 -16.23 -5.31 4.88
CA GLY A 197 -16.61 -4.88 6.23
C GLY A 197 -15.55 -4.02 6.93
N ASP A 198 -15.48 -4.10 8.26
CA ASP A 198 -14.39 -3.48 9.01
C ASP A 198 -13.06 -4.18 8.71
N ALA A 199 -11.99 -3.39 8.59
CA ALA A 199 -10.67 -3.85 8.20
C ALA A 199 -9.58 -3.11 8.98
N ASP A 200 -8.41 -3.75 9.11
CA ASP A 200 -7.22 -3.14 9.70
C ASP A 200 -6.75 -1.96 8.85
N TYR A 201 -6.77 -2.14 7.52
CA TYR A 201 -6.30 -1.15 6.55
C TYR A 201 -7.35 -0.83 5.50
N ARG A 202 -7.36 0.43 5.05
CA ARG A 202 -8.12 0.90 3.89
C ARG A 202 -7.15 1.20 2.76
N VAL A 203 -7.46 0.76 1.55
CA VAL A 203 -6.79 1.21 0.33
C VAL A 203 -7.81 1.97 -0.51
N VAL A 204 -7.57 3.26 -0.69
CA VAL A 204 -8.51 4.20 -1.31
C VAL A 204 -7.93 4.70 -2.63
N LEU A 205 -8.70 4.65 -3.71
CA LEU A 205 -8.36 5.35 -4.96
C LEU A 205 -9.27 6.56 -5.13
N ALA A 206 -8.69 7.74 -5.22
CA ALA A 206 -9.43 9.00 -5.28
C ALA A 206 -8.83 10.01 -6.27
N SER A 207 -9.65 10.94 -6.74
CA SER A 207 -9.23 12.08 -7.55
C SER A 207 -8.24 12.98 -6.77
N PRO A 208 -7.34 13.71 -7.46
CA PRO A 208 -6.38 14.62 -6.83
C PRO A 208 -6.95 15.49 -5.71
N GLY A 209 -8.07 16.19 -5.96
CA GLY A 209 -8.66 17.06 -4.93
C GLY A 209 -9.14 16.29 -3.69
N THR A 210 -9.74 15.12 -3.87
CA THR A 210 -10.17 14.27 -2.76
C THR A 210 -8.99 13.67 -1.99
N VAL A 211 -7.88 13.38 -2.68
CA VAL A 211 -6.64 12.94 -2.03
C VAL A 211 -6.08 14.05 -1.15
N ASP A 212 -6.02 15.29 -1.64
CA ASP A 212 -5.57 16.45 -0.85
C ASP A 212 -6.40 16.60 0.45
N ASP A 213 -7.72 16.43 0.35
CA ASP A 213 -8.62 16.49 1.51
C ASP A 213 -8.41 15.32 2.49
N LEU A 214 -8.27 14.09 1.98
CA LEU A 214 -8.08 12.88 2.80
C LEU A 214 -6.70 12.81 3.46
N CYS A 215 -5.68 13.37 2.82
CA CYS A 215 -4.30 13.36 3.29
C CYS A 215 -3.95 14.53 4.22
N ALA A 216 -4.82 15.54 4.33
CA ALA A 216 -4.60 16.69 5.21
C ALA A 216 -4.26 16.24 6.66
N PRO A 217 -3.24 16.86 7.30
CA PRO A 217 -2.56 18.10 6.91
C PRO A 217 -1.33 17.91 5.99
N LEU A 218 -1.09 16.71 5.45
CA LEU A 218 -0.02 16.52 4.47
C LEU A 218 -0.34 17.27 3.18
N ASP A 219 0.65 17.94 2.59
CA ASP A 219 0.50 18.64 1.32
C ASP A 219 0.88 17.69 0.17
N THR A 220 -0.14 17.12 -0.47
CA THR A 220 0.02 16.25 -1.63
C THR A 220 0.11 17.01 -2.96
N GLY A 221 -0.17 18.32 -2.97
CA GLY A 221 -0.08 19.18 -4.16
C GLY A 221 -0.92 18.71 -5.36
N GLY A 222 -1.97 17.92 -5.14
CA GLY A 222 -2.76 17.25 -6.18
C GLY A 222 -2.04 16.12 -6.92
N ASP A 223 -0.83 15.75 -6.48
CA ASP A 223 0.05 14.84 -7.19
C ASP A 223 0.53 13.65 -6.37
N LEU A 224 0.57 13.74 -5.05
CA LEU A 224 1.10 12.67 -4.20
C LEU A 224 -0.04 11.82 -3.61
N SER A 225 0.31 10.59 -3.28
CA SER A 225 -0.47 9.69 -2.44
C SER A 225 -0.02 9.85 -0.98
N CYS A 226 -0.74 9.24 -0.04
CA CYS A 226 -0.30 9.18 1.35
C CYS A 226 -0.76 7.94 2.11
N GLY A 227 0.07 7.49 3.04
CA GLY A 227 -0.30 6.59 4.13
C GLY A 227 -0.61 7.42 5.38
N THR A 228 -1.88 7.45 5.80
CA THR A 228 -2.33 8.23 6.97
C THR A 228 -3.26 7.41 7.86
N GLY A 229 -2.93 7.33 9.15
CA GLY A 229 -3.64 6.48 10.10
C GLY A 229 -3.63 5.03 9.63
N THR A 230 -4.81 4.52 9.25
CA THR A 230 -4.99 3.16 8.70
C THR A 230 -5.38 3.17 7.21
N SER A 231 -5.14 4.27 6.50
CA SER A 231 -5.55 4.46 5.10
C SER A 231 -4.36 4.73 4.19
N ALA A 232 -4.20 3.91 3.16
CA ALA A 232 -3.36 4.15 2.00
C ALA A 232 -4.23 4.83 0.94
N VAL A 233 -4.05 6.14 0.76
CA VAL A 233 -4.82 6.97 -0.16
C VAL A 233 -4.01 7.19 -1.43
N LEU A 234 -4.45 6.56 -2.52
CA LEU A 234 -3.77 6.54 -3.81
C LEU A 234 -4.34 7.64 -4.73
N ASN A 235 -3.44 8.45 -5.29
CA ASN A 235 -3.81 9.51 -6.21
C ASN A 235 -4.10 8.97 -7.61
N PHE A 236 -5.34 9.18 -8.10
CA PHE A 236 -5.78 8.68 -9.40
C PHE A 236 -4.96 9.23 -10.57
N ARG A 237 -4.45 10.47 -10.49
CA ARG A 237 -3.56 11.02 -11.52
C ARG A 237 -2.33 10.12 -11.66
N ARG A 238 -1.65 9.86 -10.54
CA ARG A 238 -0.46 9.01 -10.50
C ARG A 238 -0.73 7.56 -10.85
N TRP A 239 -1.88 7.03 -10.45
CA TRP A 239 -2.33 5.71 -10.87
C TRP A 239 -2.44 5.57 -12.40
N VAL A 240 -2.88 6.63 -13.08
CA VAL A 240 -3.02 6.67 -14.54
C VAL A 240 -1.67 6.94 -15.22
N THR A 241 -0.90 7.92 -14.75
CA THR A 241 0.23 8.47 -15.50
C THR A 241 1.60 8.01 -15.01
N GLY A 242 1.70 7.47 -13.80
CA GLY A 242 2.97 7.36 -13.10
C GLY A 242 3.52 8.72 -12.62
N ALA A 243 4.75 8.70 -12.12
CA ALA A 243 5.52 9.90 -11.80
C ALA A 243 6.60 10.19 -12.86
N PRO A 244 6.81 11.45 -13.26
CA PRO A 244 7.86 11.83 -14.21
C PRO A 244 9.26 11.35 -13.85
N ASP A 245 9.59 11.36 -12.56
CA ASP A 245 10.90 10.95 -12.05
C ASP A 245 11.01 9.42 -11.84
N PHE A 246 9.91 8.69 -11.99
CA PHE A 246 9.90 7.24 -12.02
C PHE A 246 10.20 6.77 -13.44
N ASP A 247 11.47 6.60 -13.78
CA ASP A 247 11.96 6.12 -15.09
C ASP A 247 11.69 4.63 -15.31
N GLY A 248 10.42 4.23 -15.17
CA GLY A 248 9.92 2.87 -15.24
C GLY A 248 8.52 2.84 -15.86
N ASP A 249 7.99 1.65 -16.08
CA ASP A 249 6.65 1.50 -16.65
C ASP A 249 5.56 1.75 -15.59
N VAL A 250 4.38 2.16 -16.05
CA VAL A 250 3.25 2.50 -15.18
C VAL A 250 2.71 1.30 -14.39
N VAL A 251 2.92 0.06 -14.86
CA VAL A 251 2.49 -1.14 -14.11
C VAL A 251 3.38 -1.31 -12.89
N THR A 252 4.70 -1.22 -13.06
CA THR A 252 5.64 -1.20 -11.94
C THR A 252 5.37 -0.03 -10.99
N TYR A 253 5.03 1.15 -11.52
CA TYR A 253 4.65 2.29 -10.68
C TYR A 253 3.39 2.03 -9.83
N ARG A 254 2.39 1.30 -10.34
CA ARG A 254 1.20 0.95 -9.55
C ARG A 254 1.52 0.00 -8.41
N HIS A 255 2.42 -0.96 -8.64
CA HIS A 255 2.91 -1.82 -7.57
C HIS A 255 3.65 -1.01 -6.51
N TYR A 256 4.54 -0.10 -6.93
CA TYR A 256 5.20 0.86 -6.06
C TYR A 256 4.18 1.66 -5.23
N LEU A 257 3.19 2.27 -5.86
CA LEU A 257 2.22 3.13 -5.16
C LEU A 257 1.45 2.35 -4.09
N VAL A 258 0.96 1.14 -4.41
CA VAL A 258 0.26 0.29 -3.43
C VAL A 258 1.20 -0.13 -2.29
N ASN A 259 2.39 -0.64 -2.62
CA ASN A 259 3.32 -1.14 -1.62
C ASN A 259 3.89 -0.02 -0.75
N HIS A 260 4.22 1.15 -1.29
CA HIS A 260 4.73 2.30 -0.56
C HIS A 260 3.72 2.79 0.47
N GLU A 261 2.48 3.05 0.05
CA GLU A 261 1.47 3.57 0.97
C GLU A 261 1.03 2.52 2.01
N VAL A 262 0.98 1.24 1.65
CA VAL A 262 0.73 0.16 2.62
C VAL A 262 1.93 -0.05 3.54
N GLY A 263 3.16 0.18 3.06
CA GLY A 263 4.38 0.15 3.87
C GLY A 263 4.30 1.13 5.03
N HIS A 264 3.77 2.33 4.81
CA HIS A 264 3.47 3.28 5.90
C HIS A 264 2.50 2.72 6.93
N LEU A 265 1.46 1.99 6.51
CA LEU A 265 0.50 1.36 7.44
C LEU A 265 1.12 0.20 8.24
N LEU A 266 2.13 -0.45 7.67
CA LEU A 266 2.94 -1.48 8.34
C LEU A 266 4.00 -0.89 9.27
N GLY A 267 4.19 0.44 9.26
CA GLY A 267 5.08 1.17 10.16
C GLY A 267 6.40 1.60 9.54
N HIS A 268 6.58 1.45 8.22
CA HIS A 268 7.80 1.87 7.53
C HIS A 268 7.76 3.37 7.21
N GLY A 269 8.85 4.06 7.54
CA GLY A 269 9.09 5.44 7.11
C GLY A 269 9.80 5.50 5.76
N HIS A 270 9.93 6.69 5.19
CA HIS A 270 10.77 6.86 4.01
C HIS A 270 12.23 6.48 4.29
N VAL A 271 12.88 5.93 3.27
CA VAL A 271 14.33 5.68 3.26
C VAL A 271 14.96 6.37 2.07
N HIS A 272 16.29 6.54 2.12
CA HIS A 272 17.05 7.08 1.01
C HIS A 272 17.54 5.98 0.07
N CYS A 273 17.77 6.35 -1.18
CA CYS A 273 18.42 5.48 -2.15
C CYS A 273 19.79 5.01 -1.62
N ALA A 274 20.08 3.71 -1.76
CA ALA A 274 21.33 3.10 -1.28
C ALA A 274 22.55 3.53 -2.10
N GLY A 275 22.34 3.95 -3.36
CA GLY A 275 23.38 4.48 -4.24
C GLY A 275 22.93 4.56 -5.70
N ASP A 276 23.62 5.40 -6.49
CA ASP A 276 23.32 5.57 -7.91
C ASP A 276 23.32 4.23 -8.66
N GLY A 277 22.22 3.95 -9.37
CA GLY A 277 22.04 2.74 -10.16
C GLY A 277 21.65 1.48 -9.37
N GLU A 278 21.65 1.54 -8.03
CA GLU A 278 21.10 0.47 -7.20
C GLU A 278 19.58 0.38 -7.36
N LEU A 279 18.97 -0.76 -7.01
CA LEU A 279 17.51 -0.85 -7.00
C LEU A 279 16.97 -0.06 -5.81
N ALA A 280 15.95 0.76 -6.02
CA ALA A 280 15.33 1.52 -4.95
C ALA A 280 14.63 0.56 -3.95
N ASP A 281 14.75 0.83 -2.66
CA ASP A 281 13.79 0.31 -1.68
C ASP A 281 12.41 0.91 -2.00
N VAL A 282 11.32 0.16 -1.79
CA VAL A 282 9.98 0.67 -2.10
C VAL A 282 9.63 1.92 -1.30
N MET A 283 10.25 2.11 -0.13
CA MET A 283 10.05 3.25 0.75
C MET A 283 10.88 4.47 0.38
N VAL A 284 11.70 4.42 -0.69
CA VAL A 284 12.18 5.64 -1.35
C VAL A 284 10.96 6.39 -1.91
N GLN A 285 10.95 7.72 -1.80
CA GLN A 285 9.83 8.55 -2.26
C GLN A 285 9.89 8.77 -3.79
N GLN A 286 9.81 7.68 -4.55
CA GLN A 286 10.01 7.60 -6.00
C GLN A 286 8.98 8.39 -6.83
N SER A 287 7.86 8.82 -6.22
CA SER A 287 6.93 9.79 -6.84
C SER A 287 7.49 11.21 -6.95
N ILE A 288 8.52 11.53 -6.16
CA ILE A 288 9.24 12.82 -6.16
C ILE A 288 10.61 12.66 -6.81
N SER A 289 11.37 11.64 -6.40
CA SER A 289 12.68 11.34 -6.98
C SER A 289 13.10 9.92 -6.61
N THR A 290 13.80 9.24 -7.51
CA THR A 290 14.48 7.97 -7.17
C THR A 290 15.85 8.20 -6.55
N GLU A 291 16.31 9.45 -6.41
CA GLU A 291 17.63 9.79 -5.84
C GLU A 291 18.80 9.07 -6.55
N GLY A 292 18.66 8.78 -7.86
CA GLY A 292 19.66 8.08 -8.65
C GLY A 292 19.51 6.55 -8.67
N CYS A 293 18.65 5.98 -7.82
CA CYS A 293 18.31 4.56 -7.88
C CYS A 293 17.48 4.24 -9.13
N ARG A 294 17.53 2.98 -9.54
CA ARG A 294 16.58 2.39 -10.49
C ARG A 294 15.21 2.23 -9.81
N PRO A 295 14.10 2.57 -10.49
CA PRO A 295 12.77 2.43 -9.92
C PRO A 295 12.43 0.99 -9.51
N ASN A 296 11.69 0.84 -8.42
CA ASN A 296 11.25 -0.44 -7.87
C ASN A 296 9.83 -0.35 -7.30
N GLY A 297 9.05 -1.42 -7.49
CA GLY A 297 7.69 -1.55 -6.98
C GLY A 297 7.51 -2.48 -5.79
N TRP A 298 8.58 -3.07 -5.27
CA TRP A 298 8.53 -4.15 -4.27
C TRP A 298 9.37 -3.80 -3.05
N PRO A 299 8.97 -4.22 -1.83
CA PRO A 299 9.66 -3.91 -0.57
C PRO A 299 11.18 -3.96 -0.63
N ASP A 300 11.73 -5.09 -1.07
CA ASP A 300 13.17 -5.33 -1.03
C ASP A 300 13.83 -5.08 -2.41
N PRO A 301 15.00 -4.39 -2.47
CA PRO A 301 15.82 -4.19 -3.67
C PRO A 301 16.69 -5.39 -4.07
#